data_AF-A0A8T2TGL6-F1
#
_entry.id   AF-A0A8T2TGL6-F1
#
_cell.length_a   1.000
_cell.length_b   1.000
_cell.length_c   1.000
_cell.angle_alpha   90.00
_cell.angle_beta   90.00
_cell.angle_gamma   90.00
#
_symmetry.space_group_name_H-M   'P 1'
#
loop_
_entity.id
_entity.type
_entity.pdbx_description
1 polymer ?
#
loop_
_entity_poly.entity_id
_entity_poly.type
_entity_poly.pdbx_seq_one_letter_code
_entity_poly.pdbx_strand_id
1 'polypeptide(L)'
;MRYLEVTYNIPVTFWLLEDYPKSAPRVFVTPTRDMIIKRPHRHVDPSGLVSVPYLHDWLHPRSNLVELVRYLSFTFPQDPPLYSKPATSVLHDANPPRTMGPASSTTSPSTAFSASGMHSRVNSNPPLGAYPPSSTSQIPTTSPYGGAQSSLSLHHAYPPYRHPVPSNLSQVGRDPSNEVARRAAISKLVERFDHDVAEMRKSKEIEMDKAAGVQAMLKQNEEICRKGVQELTYEKEALEQQLQMVLTNTDVLETWLKENMKSDTEVDVDDAFQPCDALSKQLLECTSLDLALEDVFYSLDKAVQEGIIPVDMYLKQVRTFSREQFFHRATAVKVRAAQAQLQVAAMAGRASRHAS
;
A
#
# COMPACT_ATOMS: atom_id res chain seq x y z
N MET A 1 23.01 15.35 -12.06
CA MET A 1 23.39 16.04 -10.80
C MET A 1 24.93 16.05 -10.69
N ARG A 2 25.56 16.99 -9.96
CA ARG A 2 27.03 17.10 -9.89
C ARG A 2 27.55 16.71 -8.51
N TYR A 3 28.46 15.74 -8.42
CA TYR A 3 29.12 15.30 -7.19
C TYR A 3 30.64 15.30 -7.42
N LEU A 4 31.42 15.91 -6.53
CA LEU A 4 32.88 16.03 -6.67
C LEU A 4 33.30 16.52 -8.08
N GLU A 5 32.64 17.58 -8.56
CA GLU A 5 32.85 18.17 -9.89
C GLU A 5 32.49 17.31 -11.11
N VAL A 6 32.11 16.05 -10.92
CA VAL A 6 31.67 15.12 -11.97
C VAL A 6 30.15 15.08 -12.04
N THR A 7 29.60 15.04 -13.26
CA THR A 7 28.14 14.93 -13.47
C THR A 7 27.74 13.46 -13.51
N TYR A 8 26.83 13.07 -12.62
CA TYR A 8 26.24 11.74 -12.55
C TYR A 8 24.77 11.77 -12.97
N ASN A 9 24.38 10.76 -13.73
CA ASN A 9 23.00 10.49 -14.11
C ASN A 9 22.44 9.43 -13.18
N ILE A 10 21.67 9.86 -12.19
CA ILE A 10 21.06 8.97 -11.20
C ILE A 10 19.69 8.55 -11.74
N PRO A 11 19.45 7.26 -12.02
CA PRO A 11 18.13 6.76 -12.41
C PRO A 11 17.14 6.90 -11.25
N VAL A 12 16.10 7.71 -11.47
CA VAL A 12 15.02 7.95 -10.51
C VAL A 12 13.68 7.71 -11.20
N THR A 13 12.82 6.91 -10.57
CA THR A 13 11.49 6.58 -11.06
C THR A 13 10.44 7.28 -10.20
N PHE A 14 9.54 8.04 -10.82
CA PHE A 14 8.42 8.72 -10.18
C PHE A 14 7.12 7.97 -10.49
N TRP A 15 6.46 7.49 -9.45
CA TRP A 15 5.15 6.87 -9.54
C TRP A 15 4.09 7.89 -9.12
N LEU A 16 3.26 8.31 -10.07
CA LEU A 16 2.11 9.17 -9.80
C LEU A 16 0.92 8.29 -9.42
N LEU A 17 0.42 8.49 -8.20
CA LEU A 17 -0.75 7.76 -7.70
C LEU A 17 -2.05 8.39 -8.22
N GLU A 18 -3.17 7.68 -8.09
CA GLU A 18 -4.48 8.12 -8.56
C GLU A 18 -4.91 9.48 -7.97
N ASP A 19 -4.56 9.73 -6.71
CA ASP A 19 -4.86 10.98 -6.01
C ASP A 19 -3.89 12.13 -6.32
N TYR A 20 -2.90 11.95 -7.20
CA TYR A 20 -2.00 13.01 -7.61
C TYR A 20 -2.79 14.12 -8.37
N PRO A 21 -2.57 15.41 -8.09
CA PRO A 21 -1.49 15.98 -7.28
C PRO A 21 -1.83 16.21 -5.80
N LYS A 22 -3.01 15.80 -5.31
CA LYS A 22 -3.39 16.00 -3.90
C LYS A 22 -2.50 15.21 -2.94
N SER A 23 -2.08 14.00 -3.33
CA SER A 23 -1.09 13.18 -2.62
C SER A 23 0.29 13.25 -3.30
N ALA A 24 1.34 13.00 -2.51
CA ALA A 24 2.72 12.98 -2.99
C ALA A 24 2.96 11.78 -3.94
N PRO A 25 3.83 11.91 -4.95
CA PRO A 25 4.27 10.76 -5.74
C PRO A 25 5.16 9.83 -4.91
N ARG A 26 5.19 8.54 -5.26
CA ARG A 26 6.22 7.61 -4.73
C ARG A 26 7.47 7.70 -5.59
N VAL A 27 8.62 7.86 -4.98
CA VAL A 27 9.88 8.08 -5.69
C VAL A 27 10.87 6.97 -5.34
N PHE A 28 11.51 6.40 -6.35
CA PHE A 28 12.50 5.34 -6.20
C PHE A 28 13.79 5.69 -6.92
N VAL A 29 14.92 5.32 -6.31
CA VAL A 29 16.21 5.23 -6.98
C VAL A 29 16.34 3.83 -7.55
N THR A 30 16.60 3.72 -8.86
CA THR A 30 16.55 2.45 -9.58
C THR A 30 17.95 2.05 -10.07
N PRO A 31 18.76 1.33 -9.28
CA PRO A 31 20.12 0.98 -9.69
C PRO A 31 20.13 0.14 -10.98
N THR A 32 21.06 0.45 -11.89
CA THR A 32 21.37 -0.43 -13.02
C THR A 32 22.18 -1.66 -12.57
N ARG A 33 22.47 -2.59 -13.48
CA ARG A 33 23.23 -3.83 -13.19
C ARG A 33 24.53 -3.57 -12.43
N ASP A 34 25.20 -2.48 -12.78
CA ASP A 34 26.52 -2.13 -12.25
C ASP A 34 26.44 -1.05 -11.14
N MET A 35 25.25 -0.79 -10.61
CA MET A 35 25.04 0.14 -9.49
C MET A 35 24.58 -0.60 -8.23
N ILE A 36 24.87 -0.01 -7.07
CA ILE A 36 24.39 -0.46 -5.77
C ILE A 36 23.90 0.74 -4.96
N ILE A 37 22.80 0.55 -4.23
CA ILE A 37 22.28 1.55 -3.30
C ILE A 37 23.22 1.66 -2.10
N LYS A 38 23.64 2.88 -1.77
CA LYS A 38 24.44 3.18 -0.59
C LYS A 38 23.68 2.78 0.68
N ARG A 39 24.33 2.05 1.59
CA ARG A 39 23.74 1.65 2.89
C ARG A 39 24.75 1.89 4.02
N PRO A 40 24.34 2.50 5.14
CA PRO A 40 23.07 3.23 5.34
C PRO A 40 23.03 4.54 4.56
N HIS A 41 21.84 4.98 4.14
CA HIS A 41 21.62 6.27 3.48
C HIS A 41 20.49 7.03 4.18
N ARG A 42 20.62 8.35 4.31
CA ARG A 42 19.69 9.19 5.11
C ARG A 42 18.28 9.22 4.54
N HIS A 43 18.17 9.24 3.21
CA HIS A 43 16.92 9.52 2.51
C HIS A 43 16.48 8.38 1.57
N VAL A 44 17.18 7.26 1.55
CA VAL A 44 16.90 6.15 0.63
C VAL A 44 17.06 4.85 1.40
N ASP A 45 16.02 4.02 1.34
CA ASP A 45 16.02 2.73 2.01
C ASP A 45 16.67 1.62 1.15
N PRO A 46 16.84 0.39 1.67
CA PRO A 46 17.36 -0.74 0.91
C PRO A 46 16.60 -1.10 -0.36
N SER A 47 15.31 -0.75 -0.47
CA SER A 47 14.46 -0.99 -1.65
C SER A 47 14.64 0.08 -2.73
N GLY A 48 15.30 1.19 -2.40
CA GLY A 48 15.45 2.36 -3.25
C GLY A 48 14.36 3.39 -3.04
N LEU A 49 13.41 3.18 -2.12
CA LEU A 49 12.36 4.15 -1.82
C LEU A 49 12.98 5.41 -1.21
N VAL A 50 12.64 6.56 -1.80
CA VAL A 50 13.11 7.87 -1.37
C VAL A 50 12.18 8.44 -0.31
N SER A 51 12.75 8.83 0.82
CA SER A 51 12.09 9.47 1.95
C SER A 51 12.79 10.80 2.26
N VAL A 52 12.21 11.89 1.74
CA VAL A 52 12.71 13.26 1.95
C VAL A 52 11.62 14.13 2.58
N PRO A 53 11.97 15.15 3.39
CA PRO A 53 11.00 16.05 4.01
C PRO A 53 9.97 16.63 3.04
N TYR A 54 10.40 16.97 1.82
CA TYR A 54 9.52 17.52 0.79
C TYR A 54 8.36 16.58 0.39
N LEU A 55 8.56 15.25 0.47
CA LEU A 55 7.51 14.27 0.20
C LEU A 55 6.57 14.09 1.39
N HIS A 56 7.08 14.18 2.62
CA HIS A 56 6.29 14.08 3.86
C HIS A 56 5.34 15.27 4.03
N ASP A 57 5.82 16.47 3.71
CA ASP A 57 5.06 17.73 3.85
C ASP A 57 4.36 18.15 2.55
N TRP A 58 4.03 17.20 1.67
CA TRP A 58 3.43 17.48 0.38
C TRP A 58 2.05 18.14 0.51
N LEU A 59 1.91 19.36 -0.01
CA LEU A 59 0.68 20.13 0.07
C LEU A 59 0.33 20.77 -1.27
N HIS A 60 -0.62 20.18 -1.99
CA HIS A 60 -1.14 20.78 -3.22
C HIS A 60 -1.93 22.08 -2.94
N PRO A 61 -1.78 23.16 -3.73
CA PRO A 61 -0.96 23.32 -4.94
C PRO A 61 0.47 23.85 -4.70
N ARG A 62 0.89 24.01 -3.44
CA ARG A 62 2.22 24.54 -3.10
C ARG A 62 3.34 23.57 -3.48
N SER A 63 3.11 22.27 -3.30
CA SER A 63 4.04 21.21 -3.69
C SER A 63 3.76 20.71 -5.10
N ASN A 64 4.82 20.50 -5.88
CA ASN A 64 4.74 19.99 -7.25
C ASN A 64 6.01 19.23 -7.64
N LEU A 65 5.93 18.49 -8.77
CA LEU A 65 7.00 17.62 -9.22
C LEU A 65 8.29 18.38 -9.60
N VAL A 66 8.18 19.61 -10.10
CA VAL A 66 9.35 20.42 -10.50
C VAL A 66 10.18 20.79 -9.28
N GLU A 67 9.53 21.27 -8.23
CA GLU A 67 10.18 21.57 -6.95
C GLU A 67 10.73 20.32 -6.26
N LEU A 68 10.03 19.19 -6.35
CA LEU A 68 10.56 17.91 -5.87
C LEU A 68 11.85 17.51 -6.59
N VAL A 69 11.90 17.62 -7.93
CA VAL A 69 13.12 17.32 -8.70
C VAL A 69 14.26 18.28 -8.35
N ARG A 70 13.96 19.58 -8.15
CA ARG A 70 14.95 20.55 -7.66
C ARG A 70 15.48 20.18 -6.29
N TYR A 71 14.60 19.80 -5.36
CA TYR A 71 14.95 19.35 -4.01
C TYR A 71 15.88 18.13 -4.05
N LEU A 72 15.54 17.11 -4.84
CA LEU A 72 16.38 15.93 -5.01
C LEU A 72 17.72 16.26 -5.67
N SER A 73 17.72 17.15 -6.66
CA SER A 73 18.93 17.63 -7.35
C SER A 73 19.89 18.39 -6.45
N PHE A 74 19.39 19.00 -5.36
CA PHE A 74 20.20 19.63 -4.33
C PHE A 74 20.67 18.65 -3.25
N THR A 75 19.85 17.64 -2.94
CA THR A 75 20.08 16.71 -1.81
C THR A 75 21.06 15.59 -2.17
N PHE A 76 20.85 14.89 -3.30
CA PHE A 76 21.66 13.73 -3.66
C PHE A 76 23.14 14.04 -3.99
N PRO A 77 23.54 15.25 -4.43
CA PRO A 77 24.95 15.61 -4.46
C PRO A 77 25.64 15.61 -3.09
N GLN A 78 24.93 15.88 -2.01
CA GLN A 78 25.54 15.95 -0.68
C GLN A 78 25.76 14.54 -0.10
N ASP A 79 24.85 13.62 -0.43
CA ASP A 79 24.92 12.22 -0.07
C ASP A 79 24.43 11.39 -1.28
N PRO A 80 25.34 10.92 -2.17
CA PRO A 80 24.93 10.16 -3.34
C PRO A 80 24.28 8.82 -2.94
N PRO A 81 23.05 8.53 -3.43
CA PRO A 81 22.33 7.33 -3.04
C PRO A 81 22.81 6.06 -3.77
N LEU A 82 23.59 6.20 -4.85
CA LEU A 82 24.11 5.09 -5.66
C LEU A 82 25.63 5.15 -5.77
N TYR A 83 26.26 3.98 -5.78
CA TYR A 83 27.65 3.78 -6.17
C TYR A 83 27.75 2.80 -7.35
N SER A 84 28.77 2.95 -8.19
CA SER A 84 29.14 1.94 -9.17
C SER A 84 29.83 0.77 -8.47
N LYS A 85 29.49 -0.46 -8.85
CA LYS A 85 30.23 -1.66 -8.44
C LYS A 85 31.64 -1.57 -9.04
N PRO A 86 32.70 -1.91 -8.27
CA PRO A 86 34.03 -2.03 -8.85
C PRO A 86 34.00 -3.07 -9.97
N ALA A 87 34.54 -2.73 -11.13
CA ALA A 87 34.70 -3.69 -12.20
C ALA A 87 35.64 -4.79 -11.71
N THR A 88 35.13 -6.01 -11.52
CA THR A 88 35.97 -7.18 -11.30
C THR A 88 36.73 -7.41 -12.60
N SER A 89 37.96 -6.89 -12.70
CA SER A 89 38.85 -7.28 -13.78
C SER A 89 39.16 -8.76 -13.57
N VAL A 90 38.45 -9.62 -14.31
CA VAL A 90 38.87 -10.99 -14.52
C VAL A 90 40.19 -10.88 -15.26
N LEU A 91 41.30 -11.10 -14.56
CA LEU A 91 42.63 -11.17 -15.16
C LEU A 91 42.62 -12.38 -16.10
N HIS A 92 42.53 -12.12 -17.40
CA HIS A 92 42.83 -13.09 -18.44
C HIS A 92 44.35 -13.07 -18.66
N ASP A 93 44.95 -14.26 -18.69
CA ASP A 93 46.36 -14.53 -18.94
C ASP A 93 46.92 -13.81 -20.18
N ALA A 94 48.01 -13.06 -20.00
CA ALA A 94 49.05 -12.84 -21.03
C ALA A 94 50.33 -12.20 -20.42
N ASN A 95 51.36 -13.04 -20.28
CA ASN A 95 52.83 -12.85 -20.33
C ASN A 95 53.49 -11.45 -20.05
N PRO A 96 54.61 -11.36 -19.29
CA PRO A 96 55.24 -10.09 -18.91
C PRO A 96 56.43 -9.69 -19.79
N PRO A 97 56.78 -8.39 -19.87
CA PRO A 97 58.15 -7.97 -20.10
C PRO A 97 58.83 -7.59 -18.78
N ARG A 98 60.02 -8.17 -18.60
CA ARG A 98 60.97 -7.87 -17.52
C ARG A 98 61.46 -6.42 -17.62
N THR A 99 61.65 -5.76 -16.48
CA THR A 99 62.74 -4.77 -16.30
C THR A 99 63.08 -4.61 -14.82
N MET A 100 64.38 -4.62 -14.53
CA MET A 100 64.98 -4.56 -13.20
C MET A 100 65.10 -3.12 -12.69
N GLY A 101 64.97 -2.92 -11.37
CA GLY A 101 65.40 -1.70 -10.67
C GLY A 101 65.23 -1.84 -9.14
N PRO A 102 66.25 -1.51 -8.30
CA PRO A 102 66.22 -1.79 -6.87
C PRO A 102 65.76 -0.62 -5.98
N ALA A 103 65.07 -0.99 -4.89
CA ALA A 103 65.03 -0.44 -3.52
C ALA A 103 65.04 1.08 -3.26
N SER A 104 64.01 1.55 -2.54
CA SER A 104 64.21 2.32 -1.30
C SER A 104 62.94 2.34 -0.43
N SER A 105 63.17 2.19 0.87
CA SER A 105 62.28 2.10 2.03
C SER A 105 61.57 3.41 2.41
N THR A 106 60.32 3.33 2.88
CA THR A 106 59.81 4.18 3.99
C THR A 106 58.53 3.66 4.63
N THR A 107 58.67 3.21 5.89
CA THR A 107 57.80 3.36 7.08
C THR A 107 56.26 3.47 6.95
N SER A 108 55.61 2.50 7.61
CA SER A 108 54.24 2.48 8.16
C SER A 108 54.02 3.52 9.28
N PRO A 109 52.78 3.72 9.80
CA PRO A 109 52.26 2.77 10.78
C PRO A 109 50.77 2.41 10.67
N SER A 110 50.52 1.15 10.99
CA SER A 110 49.24 0.55 11.29
C SER A 110 48.74 1.02 12.67
N THR A 111 47.44 1.24 12.81
CA THR A 111 46.74 1.18 14.11
C THR A 111 45.71 0.08 14.07
N ALA A 112 46.11 -1.09 14.56
CA ALA A 112 45.22 -2.09 15.10
C ALA A 112 45.08 -1.80 16.61
N PHE A 113 43.85 -1.71 17.11
CA PHE A 113 43.58 -1.75 18.54
C PHE A 113 42.69 -2.95 18.81
N SER A 114 43.25 -3.96 19.45
CA SER A 114 42.52 -5.05 20.10
C SER A 114 42.29 -4.67 21.55
N ALA A 115 41.09 -4.89 22.06
CA ALA A 115 40.87 -5.13 23.48
C ALA A 115 39.78 -6.18 23.64
N SER A 116 40.19 -7.34 24.15
CA SER A 116 39.36 -8.43 24.62
C SER A 116 38.56 -8.03 25.86
N GLY A 117 37.34 -8.55 25.98
CA GLY A 117 36.53 -8.45 27.19
C GLY A 117 35.37 -9.45 27.10
N MET A 118 35.37 -10.41 28.02
CA MET A 118 34.63 -11.66 27.97
C MET A 118 33.24 -11.57 28.62
N HIS A 119 32.36 -12.51 28.24
CA HIS A 119 31.27 -13.14 29.01
C HIS A 119 29.81 -12.94 28.56
N SER A 120 29.15 -14.10 28.51
CA SER A 120 27.75 -14.38 28.88
C SER A 120 26.67 -14.33 27.80
N ARG A 121 26.33 -15.54 27.33
CA ARG A 121 25.03 -15.93 26.77
C ARG A 121 23.96 -15.89 27.88
N VAL A 122 22.83 -15.21 27.65
CA VAL A 122 21.53 -15.59 28.23
C VAL A 122 20.39 -15.12 27.29
N ASN A 123 19.54 -16.10 26.99
CA ASN A 123 18.17 -16.06 26.50
C ASN A 123 17.22 -15.17 27.34
N SER A 124 16.44 -14.26 26.74
CA SER A 124 15.11 -13.85 27.27
C SER A 124 14.33 -12.90 26.36
N ASN A 125 13.01 -13.14 26.32
CA ASN A 125 11.92 -12.29 25.82
C ASN A 125 12.01 -10.81 26.22
N PRO A 126 11.38 -9.89 25.47
CA PRO A 126 11.13 -8.53 25.94
C PRO A 126 9.93 -8.46 26.90
N PRO A 127 9.97 -7.59 27.92
CA PRO A 127 8.84 -7.32 28.81
C PRO A 127 7.95 -6.19 28.25
N LEU A 128 6.65 -6.31 28.54
CA LEU A 128 5.65 -5.26 28.42
C LEU A 128 5.80 -4.26 29.58
N GLY A 129 6.08 -2.98 29.29
CA GLY A 129 5.81 -1.85 30.19
C GLY A 129 4.49 -1.20 29.77
N ALA A 130 3.43 -1.20 30.58
CA ALA A 130 3.20 -0.51 31.85
C ALA A 130 2.72 0.95 31.64
N TYR A 131 1.40 1.09 31.55
CA TYR A 131 0.63 2.33 31.63
C TYR A 131 0.45 2.79 33.09
N PRO A 132 0.18 4.08 33.36
CA PRO A 132 0.10 4.63 34.72
C PRO A 132 -1.22 4.26 35.44
N PRO A 133 -1.24 4.21 36.78
CA PRO A 133 -2.42 3.83 37.56
C PRO A 133 -3.37 5.00 37.77
N SER A 134 -4.66 4.73 37.58
CA SER A 134 -5.77 5.61 37.97
C SER A 134 -6.19 5.33 39.42
N SER A 135 -6.43 6.39 40.16
CA SER A 135 -6.86 6.42 41.55
C SER A 135 -8.33 6.02 41.72
N THR A 136 -8.57 4.97 42.50
CA THR A 136 -9.90 4.51 42.93
C THR A 136 -10.27 5.17 44.25
N SER A 137 -11.43 5.82 44.31
CA SER A 137 -12.15 6.13 45.55
C SER A 137 -13.46 5.35 45.57
N GLN A 138 -13.73 4.77 46.74
CA GLN A 138 -14.76 3.79 47.04
C GLN A 138 -16.11 4.45 47.30
N ILE A 139 -17.20 3.86 46.81
CA ILE A 139 -18.56 4.01 47.33
C ILE A 139 -19.22 2.61 47.34
N PRO A 140 -19.94 2.20 48.38
CA PRO A 140 -20.59 0.88 48.45
C PRO A 140 -21.93 0.88 47.71
N THR A 141 -22.18 -0.19 46.95
CA THR A 141 -23.47 -0.52 46.35
C THR A 141 -24.23 -1.50 47.24
N THR A 142 -25.52 -1.23 47.45
CA THR A 142 -26.50 -2.23 47.90
C THR A 142 -27.54 -2.39 46.81
N SER A 143 -27.65 -3.62 46.31
CA SER A 143 -28.79 -4.14 45.55
C SER A 143 -29.63 -4.98 46.54
N PRO A 144 -30.95 -5.18 46.33
CA PRO A 144 -31.32 -6.35 45.54
C PRO A 144 -32.60 -6.19 44.69
N TYR A 145 -32.63 -6.88 43.55
CA TYR A 145 -33.86 -7.35 42.90
C TYR A 145 -33.80 -8.88 42.80
N GLY A 146 -34.83 -9.55 43.29
CA GLY A 146 -35.06 -10.97 43.13
C GLY A 146 -36.56 -11.21 43.18
N GLY A 147 -37.14 -11.60 42.04
CA GLY A 147 -38.55 -11.96 41.95
C GLY A 147 -38.77 -13.46 42.12
N ALA A 148 -39.87 -13.84 42.77
CA ALA A 148 -40.58 -15.09 42.52
C ALA A 148 -42.01 -15.06 43.13
N GLN A 149 -42.99 -15.24 42.26
CA GLN A 149 -44.16 -16.14 42.34
C GLN A 149 -45.13 -16.11 43.56
N SER A 150 -46.38 -15.74 43.24
CA SER A 150 -47.65 -16.45 43.47
C SER A 150 -48.03 -17.00 44.88
N SER A 151 -49.11 -16.46 45.48
CA SER A 151 -50.33 -17.23 45.87
C SER A 151 -51.37 -16.42 46.70
N LEU A 152 -52.62 -16.51 46.24
CA LEU A 152 -53.94 -16.64 46.90
C LEU A 152 -54.30 -15.94 48.24
N SER A 153 -55.43 -15.20 48.15
CA SER A 153 -56.62 -15.12 49.04
C SER A 153 -56.49 -14.77 50.55
N LEU A 154 -57.25 -13.77 51.02
CA LEU A 154 -58.59 -13.92 51.65
C LEU A 154 -58.96 -12.71 52.54
N HIS A 155 -60.14 -12.11 52.28
CA HIS A 155 -61.08 -11.41 53.20
C HIS A 155 -60.62 -10.29 54.15
N HIS A 156 -61.34 -9.16 54.13
CA HIS A 156 -62.12 -8.56 55.25
C HIS A 156 -62.56 -7.13 54.85
N ALA A 157 -63.82 -6.91 54.44
CA ALA A 157 -64.99 -6.60 55.27
C ALA A 157 -64.98 -5.16 55.85
N TYR A 158 -65.79 -4.30 55.23
CA TYR A 158 -66.28 -3.05 55.83
C TYR A 158 -67.07 -3.33 57.12
N PRO A 159 -67.06 -2.38 58.07
CA PRO A 159 -68.27 -2.11 58.83
C PRO A 159 -68.63 -0.60 58.87
N PRO A 160 -69.86 -0.28 59.31
CA PRO A 160 -70.65 0.83 58.80
C PRO A 160 -70.67 2.07 59.70
N TYR A 161 -71.23 3.14 59.14
CA TYR A 161 -71.68 4.35 59.83
C TYR A 161 -72.48 4.05 61.12
N ARG A 162 -72.17 4.77 62.20
CA ARG A 162 -73.12 5.11 63.28
C ARG A 162 -72.92 6.55 63.74
N HIS A 163 -74.01 7.30 63.69
CA HIS A 163 -74.17 8.59 64.35
C HIS A 163 -74.23 8.40 65.88
N PRO A 164 -73.86 9.43 66.65
CA PRO A 164 -74.72 9.82 67.76
C PRO A 164 -75.17 11.28 67.70
N VAL A 165 -76.35 11.47 68.28
CA VAL A 165 -77.17 12.66 68.46
C VAL A 165 -76.49 13.65 69.43
N PRO A 166 -76.61 14.99 69.26
CA PRO A 166 -76.22 15.95 70.27
C PRO A 166 -77.44 16.42 71.10
N SER A 167 -77.39 16.16 72.40
CA SER A 167 -78.18 16.78 73.47
C SER A 167 -77.25 16.81 74.69
N ASN A 168 -76.99 17.86 75.46
CA ASN A 168 -77.63 19.16 75.65
C ASN A 168 -76.62 20.08 76.40
N LEU A 169 -76.78 21.39 76.20
CA LEU A 169 -76.39 22.55 77.03
C LEU A 169 -75.16 22.48 77.97
N SER A 170 -74.17 23.34 77.67
CA SER A 170 -73.56 24.25 78.66
C SER A 170 -72.85 25.41 77.91
N GLN A 171 -73.53 26.55 77.85
CA GLN A 171 -72.88 27.85 77.63
C GLN A 171 -71.98 28.15 78.82
N VAL A 172 -70.66 28.21 78.63
CA VAL A 172 -69.75 28.95 79.52
C VAL A 172 -68.60 29.52 78.67
N GLY A 173 -68.54 30.86 78.59
CA GLY A 173 -67.31 31.62 78.28
C GLY A 173 -66.84 31.66 76.82
N ARG A 174 -67.56 32.36 75.94
CA ARG A 174 -67.07 32.71 74.60
C ARG A 174 -66.08 33.88 74.73
N ASP A 175 -64.79 33.56 74.75
CA ASP A 175 -63.72 34.57 74.71
C ASP A 175 -63.32 34.84 73.24
N PRO A 176 -63.69 35.99 72.64
CA PRO A 176 -63.46 36.27 71.21
C PRO A 176 -61.97 36.25 70.81
N SER A 177 -61.08 36.32 71.80
CA SER A 177 -59.63 36.26 71.63
C SER A 177 -59.11 34.87 71.23
N ASN A 178 -59.70 33.79 71.76
CA ASN A 178 -59.20 32.41 71.54
C ASN A 178 -59.63 31.86 70.16
N GLU A 179 -60.81 32.24 69.65
CA GLU A 179 -61.27 31.85 68.32
C GLU A 179 -60.50 32.55 67.20
N VAL A 180 -60.14 33.82 67.40
CA VAL A 180 -59.27 34.59 66.51
C VAL A 180 -57.85 34.04 66.51
N ALA A 181 -57.30 33.70 67.69
CA ALA A 181 -56.00 33.05 67.81
C ALA A 181 -55.96 31.67 67.11
N ARG A 182 -57.03 30.87 67.25
CA ARG A 182 -57.16 29.58 66.55
C ARG A 182 -57.23 29.75 65.02
N ARG A 183 -58.02 30.71 64.52
CA ARG A 183 -58.09 31.02 63.09
C ARG A 183 -56.76 31.54 62.53
N ALA A 184 -56.05 32.37 63.30
CA ALA A 184 -54.72 32.85 62.94
C ALA A 184 -53.68 31.72 62.93
N ALA A 185 -53.73 30.80 63.90
CA ALA A 185 -52.86 29.62 63.94
C ALA A 185 -53.13 28.65 62.78
N ILE A 186 -54.41 28.44 62.41
CA ILE A 186 -54.80 27.64 61.25
C ILE A 186 -54.31 28.31 59.95
N SER A 187 -54.53 29.61 59.78
CA SER A 187 -54.07 30.34 58.59
C SER A 187 -52.54 30.27 58.43
N LYS A 188 -51.80 30.43 59.54
CA LYS A 188 -50.34 30.31 59.55
C LYS A 188 -49.85 28.89 59.23
N LEU A 189 -50.60 27.86 59.62
CA LEU A 189 -50.27 26.48 59.28
C LEU A 189 -50.55 26.19 57.80
N VAL A 190 -51.65 26.70 57.27
CA VAL A 190 -52.00 26.60 55.84
C VAL A 190 -50.97 27.32 54.98
N GLU A 191 -50.56 28.54 55.34
CA GLU A 191 -49.51 29.27 54.62
C GLU A 191 -48.18 28.53 54.59
N ARG A 192 -47.76 27.93 55.72
CA ARG A 192 -46.55 27.10 55.77
C ARG A 192 -46.68 25.85 54.91
N PHE A 193 -47.83 25.18 54.98
CA PHE A 193 -48.09 24.00 54.18
C PHE A 193 -48.07 24.32 52.67
N ASP A 194 -48.71 25.41 52.25
CA ASP A 194 -48.69 25.85 50.85
C ASP A 194 -47.27 26.23 50.40
N HIS A 195 -46.48 26.85 51.28
CA HIS A 195 -45.06 27.13 51.03
C HIS A 195 -44.23 25.86 50.86
N ASP A 196 -44.34 24.91 51.79
CA ASP A 196 -43.60 23.64 51.75
C ASP A 196 -44.02 22.80 50.52
N VAL A 197 -45.32 22.77 50.18
CA VAL A 197 -45.82 22.11 48.97
C VAL A 197 -45.30 22.78 47.71
N ALA A 198 -45.25 24.12 47.67
CA ALA A 198 -44.69 24.85 46.53
C ALA A 198 -43.19 24.61 46.37
N GLU A 199 -42.43 24.58 47.48
CA GLU A 199 -40.99 24.30 47.46
C GLU A 199 -40.71 22.86 47.01
N MET A 200 -41.47 21.89 47.52
CA MET A 200 -41.38 20.48 47.10
C MET A 200 -41.71 20.31 45.61
N ARG A 201 -42.74 21.00 45.10
CA ARG A 201 -43.07 20.99 43.66
C ARG A 201 -41.95 21.56 42.82
N LYS A 202 -41.39 22.72 43.22
CA LYS A 202 -40.27 23.35 42.52
C LYS A 202 -39.03 22.44 42.50
N SER A 203 -38.73 21.78 43.62
CA SER A 203 -37.62 20.82 43.71
C SER A 203 -37.84 19.63 42.75
N LYS A 204 -39.07 19.08 42.71
CA LYS A 204 -39.42 17.97 41.81
C LYS A 204 -39.41 18.38 40.34
N GLU A 205 -39.82 19.59 40.02
CA GLU A 205 -39.74 20.14 38.66
C GLU A 205 -38.28 20.22 38.18
N ILE A 206 -37.36 20.72 39.03
CA ILE A 206 -35.94 20.76 38.72
C ILE A 206 -35.34 19.35 38.56
N GLU A 207 -35.73 18.39 39.41
CA GLU A 207 -35.30 16.99 39.26
C GLU A 207 -35.80 16.37 37.95
N MET A 208 -37.05 16.62 37.59
CA MET A 208 -37.65 16.15 36.34
C MET A 208 -36.96 16.75 35.12
N ASP A 209 -36.67 18.05 35.13
CA ASP A 209 -35.96 18.73 34.04
C ASP A 209 -34.54 18.17 33.86
N LYS A 210 -33.84 17.89 34.97
CA LYS A 210 -32.52 17.22 34.93
C LYS A 210 -32.62 15.83 34.35
N ALA A 211 -33.60 15.03 34.77
CA ALA A 211 -33.83 13.68 34.26
C ALA A 211 -34.19 13.70 32.77
N ALA A 212 -35.02 14.65 32.33
CA ALA A 212 -35.36 14.85 30.92
C ALA A 212 -34.13 15.24 30.09
N GLY A 213 -33.26 16.10 30.61
CA GLY A 213 -31.99 16.46 29.97
C GLY A 213 -31.06 15.26 29.80
N VAL A 214 -30.91 14.43 30.84
CA VAL A 214 -30.12 13.19 30.76
C VAL A 214 -30.72 12.20 29.76
N GLN A 215 -32.05 12.03 29.75
CA GLN A 215 -32.73 11.15 28.81
C GLN A 215 -32.55 11.62 27.36
N ALA A 216 -32.60 12.93 27.09
CA ALA A 216 -32.34 13.48 25.77
C ALA A 216 -30.91 13.20 25.31
N MET A 217 -29.92 13.38 26.19
CA MET A 217 -28.52 13.08 25.90
C MET A 217 -28.30 11.58 25.63
N LEU A 218 -28.92 10.69 26.41
CA LEU A 218 -28.81 9.25 26.20
C LEU A 218 -29.41 8.81 24.86
N LYS A 219 -30.58 9.34 24.48
CA LYS A 219 -31.18 9.08 23.16
C LYS A 219 -30.30 9.57 22.01
N GLN A 220 -29.67 10.73 22.17
CA GLN A 220 -28.73 11.24 21.18
C GLN A 220 -27.50 10.33 21.07
N ASN A 221 -26.93 9.89 22.19
CA ASN A 221 -25.79 8.99 22.19
C ASN A 221 -26.14 7.61 21.61
N GLU A 222 -27.32 7.08 21.92
CA GLU A 222 -27.84 5.85 21.31
C GLU A 222 -27.90 5.96 19.79
N GLU A 223 -28.43 7.08 19.28
CA GLU A 223 -28.53 7.34 17.85
C GLU A 223 -27.15 7.46 17.18
N ILE A 224 -26.19 8.12 17.84
CA ILE A 224 -24.80 8.21 17.35
C ILE A 224 -24.16 6.81 17.30
N CYS A 225 -24.28 6.03 18.39
CA CYS A 225 -23.78 4.66 18.44
C CYS A 225 -24.42 3.80 17.36
N ARG A 226 -25.74 3.93 17.15
CA ARG A 226 -26.48 3.19 16.13
C ARG A 226 -25.97 3.51 14.73
N LYS A 227 -25.73 4.79 14.42
CA LYS A 227 -25.12 5.21 13.14
C LYS A 227 -23.70 4.68 12.98
N GLY A 228 -22.87 4.80 14.01
CA GLY A 228 -21.50 4.29 13.98
C GLY A 228 -21.45 2.77 13.75
N VAL A 229 -22.35 2.00 14.37
CA VAL A 229 -22.47 0.56 14.12
C VAL A 229 -22.86 0.30 12.67
N GLN A 230 -23.82 1.04 12.11
CA GLN A 230 -24.23 0.89 10.71
C GLN A 230 -23.07 1.19 9.75
N GLU A 231 -22.36 2.30 9.94
CA GLU A 231 -21.19 2.67 9.13
C GLU A 231 -20.11 1.59 9.18
N LEU A 232 -19.77 1.10 10.38
CA LEU A 232 -18.79 0.03 10.55
C LEU A 232 -19.24 -1.28 9.90
N THR A 233 -20.53 -1.61 9.94
CA THR A 233 -21.03 -2.80 9.24
C THR A 233 -20.89 -2.69 7.72
N TYR A 234 -21.19 -1.52 7.15
CA TYR A 234 -21.00 -1.29 5.72
C TYR A 234 -19.52 -1.34 5.32
N GLU A 235 -18.64 -0.72 6.12
CA GLU A 235 -17.20 -0.77 5.87
C GLU A 235 -16.65 -2.20 5.96
N LYS A 236 -17.10 -2.97 6.96
CA LYS A 236 -16.76 -4.39 7.09
C LYS A 236 -17.17 -5.18 5.85
N GLU A 237 -18.42 -5.05 5.40
CA GLU A 237 -18.93 -5.74 4.23
C GLU A 237 -18.18 -5.35 2.94
N ALA A 238 -17.80 -4.07 2.81
CA ALA A 238 -17.01 -3.59 1.68
C ALA A 238 -15.59 -4.18 1.68
N LEU A 239 -14.93 -4.22 2.86
CA LEU A 239 -13.61 -4.83 3.01
C LEU A 239 -13.64 -6.34 2.75
N GLU A 240 -14.69 -7.04 3.19
CA GLU A 240 -14.90 -8.46 2.90
C GLU A 240 -15.02 -8.73 1.39
N GLN A 241 -15.73 -7.86 0.66
CA GLN A 241 -15.83 -7.95 -0.79
C GLN A 241 -14.48 -7.69 -1.48
N GLN A 242 -13.74 -6.68 -1.05
CA GLN A 242 -12.40 -6.39 -1.58
C GLN A 242 -11.43 -7.54 -1.32
N LEU A 243 -11.45 -8.11 -0.12
CA LEU A 243 -10.64 -9.27 0.24
C LEU A 243 -10.98 -10.45 -0.66
N GLN A 244 -12.28 -10.75 -0.84
CA GLN A 244 -12.72 -11.83 -1.71
C GLN A 244 -12.21 -11.64 -3.14
N MET A 245 -12.29 -10.43 -3.69
CA MET A 245 -11.77 -10.12 -5.02
C MET A 245 -10.26 -10.37 -5.11
N VAL A 246 -9.47 -9.88 -4.14
CA VAL A 246 -8.02 -10.08 -4.11
C VAL A 246 -7.66 -11.57 -4.02
N LEU A 247 -8.37 -12.34 -3.19
CA LEU A 247 -8.16 -13.79 -3.08
C LEU A 247 -8.45 -14.49 -4.40
N THR A 248 -9.59 -14.21 -5.03
CA THR A 248 -9.93 -14.81 -6.33
C THR A 248 -8.91 -14.46 -7.42
N ASN A 249 -8.44 -13.21 -7.47
CA ASN A 249 -7.40 -12.79 -8.41
C ASN A 249 -6.07 -13.47 -8.12
N THR A 250 -5.72 -13.65 -6.84
CA THR A 250 -4.52 -14.37 -6.44
C THR A 250 -4.58 -15.82 -6.90
N ASP A 251 -5.70 -16.51 -6.72
CA ASP A 251 -5.89 -17.90 -7.19
C ASP A 251 -5.79 -18.02 -8.71
N VAL A 252 -6.36 -17.07 -9.45
CA VAL A 252 -6.24 -17.00 -10.92
C VAL A 252 -4.78 -16.84 -11.32
N LEU A 253 -4.06 -15.91 -10.68
CA LEU A 253 -2.64 -15.67 -10.97
C LEU A 253 -1.78 -16.87 -10.58
N GLU A 254 -2.01 -17.51 -9.45
CA GLU A 254 -1.30 -18.72 -9.03
C GLU A 254 -1.54 -19.88 -10.00
N THR A 255 -2.79 -20.06 -10.45
CA THR A 255 -3.12 -21.09 -11.44
C THR A 255 -2.39 -20.83 -12.75
N TRP A 256 -2.46 -19.59 -13.25
CA TRP A 256 -1.74 -19.19 -14.45
C TRP A 256 -0.22 -19.37 -14.29
N LEU A 257 0.36 -18.99 -13.15
CA LEU A 257 1.79 -19.19 -12.88
C LEU A 257 2.16 -20.68 -12.84
N LYS A 258 1.37 -21.54 -12.19
CA LYS A 258 1.61 -22.99 -12.14
C LYS A 258 1.59 -23.61 -13.54
N GLU A 259 0.75 -23.10 -14.44
CA GLU A 259 0.66 -23.55 -15.83
C GLU A 259 1.82 -23.02 -16.69
N ASN A 260 2.26 -21.77 -16.47
CA ASN A 260 3.19 -21.07 -17.36
C ASN A 260 4.64 -21.01 -16.85
N MET A 261 4.93 -21.31 -15.59
CA MET A 261 6.31 -21.30 -15.05
C MET A 261 7.15 -22.53 -15.43
N LYS A 262 6.61 -23.49 -16.19
CA LYS A 262 7.31 -24.74 -16.51
C LYS A 262 8.36 -24.64 -17.62
N SER A 263 8.61 -23.47 -18.19
CA SER A 263 9.60 -23.29 -19.25
C SER A 263 10.66 -22.25 -18.86
N ASP A 264 11.52 -22.60 -17.91
CA ASP A 264 12.87 -22.02 -17.80
C ASP A 264 13.85 -22.74 -18.75
N THR A 265 13.31 -23.39 -19.78
CA THR A 265 14.08 -23.75 -20.97
C THR A 265 14.50 -22.45 -21.62
N GLU A 266 15.80 -22.26 -21.79
CA GLU A 266 16.42 -21.23 -22.64
C GLU A 266 15.62 -21.14 -23.94
N VAL A 267 14.66 -20.21 -23.99
CA VAL A 267 13.78 -20.05 -25.15
C VAL A 267 14.65 -19.38 -26.18
N ASP A 268 15.05 -20.13 -27.20
CA ASP A 268 15.69 -19.56 -28.36
C ASP A 268 14.74 -18.51 -28.94
N VAL A 269 15.23 -17.26 -29.05
CA VAL A 269 14.43 -16.13 -29.55
C VAL A 269 13.95 -16.42 -30.96
N ASP A 270 14.71 -17.22 -31.72
CA ASP A 270 14.39 -17.61 -33.07
C ASP A 270 13.23 -18.63 -33.14
N ASP A 271 12.98 -19.41 -32.09
CA ASP A 271 11.87 -20.36 -32.02
C ASP A 271 10.55 -19.73 -31.57
N ALA A 272 10.60 -18.55 -30.95
CA ALA A 272 9.42 -17.84 -30.46
C ALA A 272 8.51 -17.33 -31.61
N PHE A 273 9.10 -17.03 -32.77
CA PHE A 273 8.39 -16.47 -33.91
C PHE A 273 8.56 -17.35 -35.15
N GLN A 274 7.60 -18.25 -35.36
CA GLN A 274 7.61 -19.12 -36.54
C GLN A 274 6.86 -18.48 -37.72
N PRO A 275 7.40 -18.61 -38.96
CA PRO A 275 6.69 -18.20 -40.17
C PRO A 275 5.35 -18.94 -40.31
N CYS A 276 4.32 -18.24 -40.80
CA CYS A 276 2.96 -18.78 -40.88
C CYS A 276 2.81 -19.99 -41.83
N ASP A 277 3.69 -20.14 -42.81
CA ASP A 277 3.64 -21.15 -43.85
C ASP A 277 5.05 -21.54 -44.33
N ALA A 278 5.15 -22.70 -44.97
CA ALA A 278 6.42 -23.25 -45.47
C ALA A 278 7.08 -22.33 -46.51
N LEU A 279 6.31 -21.63 -47.34
CA LEU A 279 6.85 -20.69 -48.32
C LEU A 279 7.40 -19.43 -47.64
N SER A 280 6.72 -18.88 -46.62
CA SER A 280 7.27 -17.77 -45.84
C SER A 280 8.53 -18.16 -45.08
N LYS A 281 8.60 -19.39 -44.55
CA LYS A 281 9.83 -19.91 -43.95
C LYS A 281 10.98 -19.94 -44.96
N GLN A 282 10.73 -20.50 -46.14
CA GLN A 282 11.73 -20.57 -47.21
C GLN A 282 12.15 -19.17 -47.69
N LEU A 283 11.22 -18.21 -47.76
CA LEU A 283 11.53 -16.82 -48.13
C LEU A 283 12.40 -16.13 -47.08
N LEU A 284 12.08 -16.32 -45.79
CA LEU A 284 12.86 -15.78 -44.68
C LEU A 284 14.30 -16.31 -44.72
N GLU A 285 14.46 -17.63 -44.83
CA GLU A 285 15.77 -18.29 -44.89
C GLU A 285 16.59 -17.87 -46.11
N CYS A 286 15.98 -17.78 -47.30
CA CYS A 286 16.68 -17.30 -48.49
C CYS A 286 17.11 -15.83 -48.35
N THR A 287 16.30 -15.00 -47.70
CA THR A 287 16.60 -13.58 -47.53
C THR A 287 17.68 -13.37 -46.46
N SER A 288 17.64 -14.12 -45.36
CA SER A 288 18.67 -14.04 -44.31
C SER A 288 20.03 -14.50 -44.83
N LEU A 289 20.08 -15.58 -45.61
CA LEU A 289 21.31 -16.08 -46.23
C LEU A 289 21.87 -15.11 -47.28
N ASP A 290 21.02 -14.44 -48.08
CA ASP A 290 21.47 -13.41 -49.02
C ASP A 290 22.15 -12.23 -48.31
N LEU A 291 21.54 -11.74 -47.22
CA LEU A 291 22.11 -10.65 -46.40
C LEU A 291 23.40 -11.09 -45.68
N ALA A 292 23.42 -12.30 -45.12
CA ALA A 292 24.63 -12.83 -44.47
C ALA A 292 25.80 -12.96 -45.46
N LEU A 293 25.53 -13.29 -46.72
CA LEU A 293 26.55 -13.32 -47.76
C LEU A 293 27.08 -11.92 -48.10
N GLU A 294 26.26 -10.87 -48.03
CA GLU A 294 26.73 -9.47 -48.19
C GLU A 294 27.73 -9.08 -47.09
N ASP A 295 27.47 -9.48 -45.85
CA ASP A 295 28.41 -9.27 -44.73
C ASP A 295 29.71 -10.07 -44.89
N VAL A 296 29.62 -11.29 -45.43
CA VAL A 296 30.79 -12.12 -45.77
C VAL A 296 31.62 -11.44 -46.86
N PHE A 297 31.00 -10.91 -47.92
CA PHE A 297 31.72 -10.17 -48.96
C PHE A 297 32.43 -8.94 -48.40
N TYR A 298 31.74 -8.16 -47.56
CA TYR A 298 32.35 -7.01 -46.90
C TYR A 298 33.58 -7.40 -46.07
N SER A 299 33.49 -8.50 -45.32
CA SER A 299 34.58 -9.01 -44.49
C SER A 299 35.74 -9.56 -45.32
N LEU A 300 35.45 -10.24 -46.43
CA LEU A 300 36.46 -10.74 -47.37
C LEU A 300 37.19 -9.60 -48.08
N ASP A 301 36.47 -8.57 -48.53
CA ASP A 301 37.05 -7.37 -49.15
C ASP A 301 38.03 -6.69 -48.19
N LYS A 302 37.61 -6.54 -46.93
CA LYS A 302 38.46 -5.98 -45.87
C LYS A 302 39.71 -6.84 -45.62
N ALA A 303 39.55 -8.16 -45.53
CA ALA A 303 40.68 -9.07 -45.28
C ALA A 303 41.74 -9.06 -46.40
N VAL A 304 41.33 -8.82 -47.66
CA VAL A 304 42.27 -8.66 -48.77
C VAL A 304 42.99 -7.32 -48.71
N GLN A 305 42.26 -6.23 -48.40
CA GLN A 305 42.87 -4.90 -48.25
C GLN A 305 43.92 -4.87 -47.13
N GLU A 306 43.68 -5.60 -46.04
CA GLU A 306 44.61 -5.75 -44.92
C GLU A 306 45.74 -6.76 -45.21
N GLY A 307 45.72 -7.45 -46.35
CA GLY A 307 46.73 -8.42 -46.75
C GLY A 307 46.70 -9.75 -45.98
N ILE A 308 45.62 -10.02 -45.23
CA ILE A 308 45.44 -11.26 -44.47
C ILE A 308 45.21 -12.44 -45.42
N ILE A 309 44.48 -12.21 -46.52
CA ILE A 309 44.12 -13.23 -47.51
C ILE A 309 44.72 -12.87 -48.88
N PRO A 310 45.41 -13.82 -49.56
CA PRO A 310 45.87 -13.63 -50.93
C PRO A 310 44.71 -13.41 -51.92
N VAL A 311 44.93 -12.58 -52.94
CA VAL A 311 43.92 -12.25 -53.96
C VAL A 311 43.37 -13.50 -54.66
N ASP A 312 44.20 -14.52 -54.85
CA ASP A 312 43.82 -15.79 -55.49
C ASP A 312 42.80 -16.57 -54.66
N MET A 313 42.92 -16.50 -53.32
CA MET A 313 41.97 -17.12 -52.39
C MET A 313 40.67 -16.33 -52.36
N TYR A 314 40.75 -15.00 -52.33
CA TYR A 314 39.59 -14.12 -52.39
C TYR A 314 38.74 -14.37 -53.64
N LEU A 315 39.34 -14.39 -54.84
CA LEU A 315 38.60 -14.59 -56.09
C LEU A 315 37.88 -15.96 -56.13
N LYS A 316 38.48 -17.00 -55.53
CA LYS A 316 37.86 -18.32 -55.41
C LYS A 316 36.66 -18.30 -54.45
N GLN A 317 36.79 -17.64 -53.31
CA GLN A 317 35.71 -17.55 -52.32
C GLN A 317 34.57 -16.68 -52.82
N VAL A 318 34.86 -15.51 -53.38
CA VAL A 318 33.85 -14.63 -53.97
C VAL A 318 33.06 -15.36 -55.05
N ARG A 319 33.73 -16.07 -55.97
CA ARG A 319 33.03 -16.85 -57.00
C ARG A 319 32.11 -17.93 -56.41
N THR A 320 32.51 -18.55 -55.30
CA THR A 320 31.72 -19.60 -54.65
C THR A 320 30.48 -19.00 -53.98
N PHE A 321 30.68 -17.98 -53.16
CA PHE A 321 29.59 -17.28 -52.46
C PHE A 321 28.66 -16.53 -53.41
N SER A 322 29.15 -15.93 -54.51
CA SER A 322 28.27 -15.29 -55.52
C SER A 322 27.37 -16.31 -56.22
N ARG A 323 27.86 -17.54 -56.42
CA ARG A 323 27.02 -18.63 -56.97
C ARG A 323 25.92 -19.00 -55.97
N GLU A 324 26.25 -19.12 -54.70
CA GLU A 324 25.30 -19.41 -53.62
C GLU A 324 24.26 -18.29 -53.46
N GLN A 325 24.70 -17.03 -53.45
CA GLN A 325 23.86 -15.85 -53.44
C GLN A 325 22.85 -15.84 -54.59
N PHE A 326 23.31 -16.18 -55.81
CA PHE A 326 22.43 -16.28 -56.97
C PHE A 326 21.29 -17.29 -56.73
N PHE A 327 21.57 -18.44 -56.14
CA PHE A 327 20.54 -19.45 -55.85
C PHE A 327 19.56 -18.97 -54.77
N HIS A 328 20.03 -18.29 -53.72
CA HIS A 328 19.13 -17.70 -52.71
C HIS A 328 18.21 -16.64 -53.32
N ARG A 329 18.75 -15.72 -54.11
CA ARG A 329 17.97 -14.68 -54.81
C ARG A 329 16.98 -15.28 -55.80
N ALA A 330 17.41 -16.23 -56.63
CA ALA A 330 16.54 -16.90 -57.59
C ALA A 330 15.41 -17.68 -56.91
N THR A 331 15.71 -18.33 -55.78
CA THR A 331 14.71 -19.06 -54.99
C THR A 331 13.71 -18.10 -54.34
N ALA A 332 14.18 -17.00 -53.75
CA ALA A 332 13.32 -15.97 -53.16
C ALA A 332 12.34 -15.37 -54.19
N VAL A 333 12.80 -15.10 -55.42
CA VAL A 333 11.93 -14.61 -56.51
C VAL A 333 10.86 -15.64 -56.87
N LYS A 334 11.21 -16.92 -56.98
CA LYS A 334 10.26 -18.00 -57.28
C LYS A 334 9.24 -18.18 -56.15
N VAL A 335 9.67 -18.11 -54.90
CA VAL A 335 8.79 -18.23 -53.73
C VAL A 335 7.79 -17.07 -53.67
N ARG A 336 8.22 -15.82 -53.89
CA ARG A 336 7.31 -14.67 -53.97
C ARG A 336 6.27 -14.81 -55.08
N ALA A 337 6.67 -15.31 -56.24
CA ALA A 337 5.74 -15.57 -57.34
C ALA A 337 4.71 -16.65 -56.97
N ALA A 338 5.14 -17.74 -56.33
CA ALA A 338 4.25 -18.80 -55.85
C ALA A 338 3.28 -18.29 -54.77
N GLN A 339 3.74 -17.48 -53.82
CA GLN A 339 2.89 -16.86 -52.80
C GLN A 339 1.83 -15.94 -53.42
N ALA A 340 2.21 -15.12 -54.41
CA ALA A 340 1.25 -14.28 -55.13
C ALA A 340 0.17 -15.11 -55.84
N GLN A 341 0.55 -16.21 -56.50
CA GLN A 341 -0.39 -17.12 -57.16
C GLN A 341 -1.36 -17.78 -56.15
N LEU A 342 -0.86 -18.23 -55.00
CA LEU A 342 -1.69 -18.82 -53.95
C LEU A 342 -2.67 -17.80 -53.34
N GLN A 343 -2.24 -16.55 -53.14
CA GLN A 343 -3.11 -15.48 -52.68
C GLN A 343 -4.23 -15.19 -53.68
N VAL A 344 -3.91 -15.10 -54.98
CA VAL A 344 -4.89 -14.90 -56.04
C VAL A 344 -5.88 -16.06 -56.10
N ALA A 345 -5.42 -17.31 -56.02
CA ALA A 345 -6.28 -18.50 -55.99
C ALA A 345 -7.20 -18.52 -54.76
N ALA A 346 -6.69 -18.14 -53.59
CA ALA A 346 -7.48 -18.03 -52.36
C ALA A 346 -8.56 -16.94 -52.46
N MET A 347 -8.25 -15.79 -53.07
CA MET A 347 -9.22 -14.72 -53.33
C MET A 347 -10.32 -15.18 -54.31
N ALA A 348 -9.93 -15.86 -55.40
CA ALA A 348 -10.88 -16.40 -56.37
C ALA A 348 -11.84 -17.44 -55.75
N GLY A 349 -11.32 -18.34 -54.91
CA GLY A 349 -12.12 -19.34 -54.20
C GLY A 349 -13.06 -18.76 -53.13
N ARG A 350 -12.75 -17.57 -52.57
CA ARG A 350 -13.66 -16.85 -51.67
C ARG A 350 -14.77 -16.15 -52.46
N ALA A 351 -14.44 -15.52 -53.59
CA ALA A 351 -15.42 -14.87 -54.45
C ALA A 351 -16.47 -15.85 -55.00
N SER A 352 -16.07 -17.08 -55.36
CA SER A 352 -17.00 -18.10 -55.84
C SER A 352 -17.97 -18.62 -54.76
N ARG A 353 -17.59 -18.60 -53.48
CA ARG A 353 -18.46 -19.02 -52.36
C ARG A 353 -19.56 -18.01 -52.02
N HIS A 354 -19.40 -16.75 -52.41
CA HIS A 354 -20.41 -15.70 -52.22
C HIS A 354 -21.33 -15.51 -53.44
N ALA A 355 -21.09 -16.25 -54.52
CA ALA A 355 -21.82 -16.15 -55.78
C ALA A 355 -22.71 -17.38 -56.08
N SER A 356 -22.93 -18.27 -55.11
CA SER A 356 -23.82 -19.44 -55.19
C SER A 356 -24.99 -19.34 -54.23
#